data_AF-A0A6M1T3D5-F1
#
_entry.id   AF-A0A6M1T3D5-F1
#
_cell.length_a   1.000
_cell.length_b   1.000
_cell.length_c   1.000
_cell.angle_alpha   90.00
_cell.angle_beta   90.00
_cell.angle_gamma   90.00
#
_symmetry.space_group_name_H-M   'P 1'
#
loop_
_entity.id
_entity.type
_entity.pdbx_description
1 polymer ?
#
loop_
_entity_poly.entity_id
_entity_poly.type
_entity_poly.pdbx_seq_one_letter_code
_entity_poly.pdbx_strand_id
1 'polypeptide(L)'
;MIWTVELAAALDDAPFPATREELIEWAERNGLSQQVISNLEELDEIEEGEDMIYEGIEDIWPDYIRKEDFFHNEEDEGFDYDDV
;
A
#
# COMPACT_ATOMS: atom_id res chain seq x y z
N MET A 1 -4.47 2.38 -10.91
CA MET A 1 -3.56 2.08 -9.80
C MET A 1 -3.65 0.60 -9.42
N ILE A 2 -2.50 -0.08 -9.28
CA ILE A 2 -2.42 -1.51 -8.89
C ILE A 2 -1.51 -1.64 -7.67
N TRP A 3 -2.07 -1.70 -6.47
CA TRP A 3 -1.32 -1.95 -5.24
C TRP A 3 -1.34 -3.41 -4.81
N THR A 4 -0.26 -3.84 -4.20
CA THR A 4 -0.16 -5.13 -3.49
C THR A 4 0.39 -4.87 -2.09
N VAL A 5 0.14 -5.82 -1.18
CA VAL A 5 0.61 -5.73 0.21
C VAL A 5 2.14 -5.60 0.28
N GLU A 6 2.88 -6.18 -0.68
CA GLU A 6 4.34 -6.04 -0.76
C GLU A 6 4.78 -4.63 -1.17
N LEU A 7 4.10 -4.02 -2.14
CA LEU A 7 4.40 -2.65 -2.59
C LEU A 7 4.11 -1.64 -1.48
N ALA A 8 2.99 -1.83 -0.79
CA ALA A 8 2.57 -1.02 0.33
C ALA A 8 3.50 -1.20 1.55
N ALA A 9 3.90 -2.43 1.87
CA ALA A 9 4.88 -2.70 2.93
C ALA A 9 6.26 -2.08 2.62
N ALA A 10 6.66 -1.99 1.35
CA ALA A 10 7.89 -1.31 0.97
C ALA A 10 7.84 0.21 1.19
N LEU A 11 6.63 0.79 1.09
CA LEU A 11 6.39 2.20 1.39
C LEU A 11 6.21 2.46 2.89
N ASP A 12 5.81 1.47 3.69
CA ASP A 12 5.68 1.59 5.14
C ASP A 12 7.01 1.96 5.83
N ASP A 13 8.14 1.60 5.20
CA ASP A 13 9.50 2.01 5.62
C ASP A 13 9.88 3.45 5.22
N ALA A 14 9.03 4.15 4.46
CA ALA A 14 9.27 5.52 4.03
C ALA A 14 9.14 6.52 5.20
N PRO A 15 9.83 7.68 5.13
CA PRO A 15 9.88 8.64 6.22
C PRO A 15 8.62 9.51 6.29
N PHE A 16 7.48 8.92 6.63
CA PHE A 16 6.24 9.66 6.87
C PHE A 16 6.34 10.59 8.10
N PRO A 17 5.60 11.71 8.14
CA PRO A 17 4.72 12.23 7.09
C PRO A 17 5.51 12.84 5.93
N ALA A 18 5.13 12.50 4.69
CA ALA A 18 5.83 12.91 3.48
C ALA A 18 4.82 13.24 2.36
N THR A 19 5.21 14.15 1.45
CA THR A 19 4.45 14.37 0.22
C THR A 19 4.67 13.23 -0.76
N ARG A 20 3.77 13.07 -1.72
CA ARG A 20 3.95 12.06 -2.76
C ARG A 20 5.25 12.25 -3.54
N GLU A 21 5.65 13.48 -3.88
CA GLU A 21 6.95 13.71 -4.53
C GLU A 21 8.12 13.18 -3.68
N GLU A 22 8.10 13.45 -2.37
CA GLU A 22 9.11 12.93 -1.45
C GLU A 22 9.10 11.39 -1.40
N LEU A 23 7.92 10.77 -1.47
CA LEU A 23 7.77 9.31 -1.54
C LEU A 23 8.29 8.72 -2.85
N ILE A 24 8.08 9.41 -3.99
CA ILE A 24 8.63 9.01 -5.29
C ILE A 24 10.15 9.08 -5.27
N GLU A 25 10.72 10.20 -4.81
CA GLU A 25 12.18 10.35 -4.69
C GLU A 25 12.79 9.31 -3.75
N TRP A 26 12.11 9.03 -2.62
CA TRP A 26 12.55 7.99 -1.70
C TRP A 26 12.47 6.60 -2.34
N ALA A 27 11.39 6.29 -3.08
CA ALA A 27 11.21 5.03 -3.78
C ALA A 27 12.30 4.83 -4.84
N GLU A 28 12.61 5.84 -5.64
CA GLU A 28 13.69 5.82 -6.62
C GLU A 28 15.06 5.62 -5.97
N ARG A 29 15.33 6.33 -4.87
CA ARG A 29 16.61 6.26 -4.15
C ARG A 29 16.84 4.90 -3.49
N ASN A 30 15.80 4.29 -2.95
CA ASN A 30 15.87 2.96 -2.34
C ASN A 30 15.77 1.83 -3.37
N GLY A 31 15.50 2.16 -4.65
CA GLY A 31 15.39 1.18 -5.72
C GLY A 31 14.13 0.32 -5.61
N LEU A 32 13.01 0.91 -5.17
CA LEU A 32 11.71 0.24 -5.14
C LEU A 32 11.26 -0.11 -6.57
N SER A 33 10.31 -1.04 -6.65
CA SER A 33 9.74 -1.47 -7.92
C SER A 33 9.15 -0.27 -8.68
N GLN A 34 9.35 -0.24 -10.00
CA GLN A 34 8.74 0.77 -10.89
C GLN A 34 7.22 0.86 -10.74
N GLN A 35 6.57 -0.25 -10.35
CA GLN A 35 5.14 -0.27 -10.05
C GLN A 35 4.76 0.68 -8.91
N VAL A 36 5.62 0.84 -7.88
CA VAL A 36 5.40 1.79 -6.77
C VAL A 36 5.41 3.21 -7.30
N ILE A 37 6.40 3.54 -8.13
CA ILE A 37 6.57 4.88 -8.70
C ILE A 37 5.37 5.23 -9.60
N SER A 38 5.00 4.35 -10.55
CA SER A 38 3.82 4.60 -11.40
C SER A 38 2.53 4.70 -10.60
N ASN A 39 2.38 3.90 -9.54
CA ASN A 39 1.23 4.02 -8.66
C ASN A 39 1.21 5.39 -7.96
N LEU A 40 2.32 5.86 -7.40
CA LEU A 40 2.41 7.18 -6.77
C LEU A 40 2.14 8.29 -7.79
N GLU A 41 2.68 8.23 -9.00
CA GLU A 41 2.39 9.20 -10.07
C GLU A 41 0.91 9.18 -10.50
N GLU A 42 0.26 8.01 -10.51
CA GLU A 42 -1.17 7.90 -10.78
C GLU A 42 -2.03 8.51 -9.65
N LEU A 43 -1.50 8.70 -8.42
CA LEU A 43 -2.25 9.41 -7.36
C LEU A 43 -2.53 10.85 -7.74
N ASP A 44 -1.62 11.57 -8.40
CA ASP A 44 -1.81 12.96 -8.85
C ASP A 44 -3.00 13.09 -9.78
N GLU A 45 -3.18 12.10 -10.64
CA GLU A 45 -4.25 12.12 -11.62
C GLU A 45 -5.62 11.91 -10.95
N ILE A 46 -5.64 11.30 -9.77
CA ILE A 46 -6.86 10.97 -9.02
C ILE A 46 -7.14 12.02 -7.93
N GLU A 47 -6.10 12.49 -7.23
CA GLU A 47 -6.16 13.51 -6.20
C GLU A 47 -5.76 14.87 -6.79
N GLU A 48 -6.72 15.79 -6.92
CA GLU A 48 -6.53 17.17 -7.43
C GLU A 48 -5.60 18.06 -6.55
N GLY A 49 -4.71 17.50 -5.73
CA GLY A 49 -3.82 18.22 -4.82
C GLY A 49 -2.41 17.61 -4.75
N GLU A 50 -1.43 18.30 -5.34
CA GLU A 50 0.00 17.95 -5.27
C GLU A 50 0.59 18.10 -3.85
N ASP A 51 -0.07 18.85 -2.95
CA ASP A 51 0.38 19.17 -1.59
C ASP A 51 -0.29 18.31 -0.49
N MET A 52 -0.82 17.13 -0.83
CA MET A 52 -1.30 16.20 0.21
C MET A 52 -0.11 15.57 0.93
N ILE A 53 -0.11 15.74 2.26
CA ILE A 53 0.85 15.10 3.15
C ILE A 53 0.22 13.78 3.58
N TYR A 54 0.87 12.67 3.23
CA TYR A 54 0.46 11.35 3.65
C TYR A 54 1.11 11.07 5.01
N GLU A 55 0.32 10.62 6.00
CA GLU A 55 0.83 10.17 7.30
C GLU A 55 1.25 8.70 7.26
N GLY A 56 0.81 7.95 6.25
CA GLY A 56 1.20 6.56 6.03
C GLY A 56 0.63 5.95 4.76
N ILE A 57 0.93 4.67 4.54
CA ILE A 57 0.44 3.92 3.39
C ILE A 57 -1.09 3.74 3.39
N GLU A 58 -1.73 3.86 4.57
CA GLU A 58 -3.19 3.80 4.71
C GLU A 58 -3.89 5.01 4.06
N ASP A 59 -3.21 6.17 4.00
CA ASP A 59 -3.75 7.36 3.32
C ASP A 59 -3.66 7.22 1.79
N ILE A 60 -2.63 6.53 1.31
CA ILE A 60 -2.39 6.28 -0.13
C ILE A 60 -3.26 5.12 -0.62
N TRP A 61 -3.39 4.07 0.18
CA TRP A 61 -4.17 2.89 -0.12
C TRP A 61 -5.01 2.49 1.09
N PRO A 62 -6.28 2.95 1.16
CA PRO A 62 -7.15 2.67 2.30
C PRO A 62 -7.56 1.20 2.42
N ASP A 63 -7.46 0.43 1.32
CA ASP A 63 -7.64 -1.03 1.29
C ASP A 63 -6.34 -1.79 1.64
N TYR A 64 -5.32 -1.11 2.18
CA TYR A 64 -4.12 -1.78 2.69
C TYR A 64 -4.47 -2.62 3.92
N ILE A 65 -4.78 -3.89 3.66
CA ILE A 65 -4.89 -4.92 4.70
C ILE A 65 -3.47 -5.20 5.17
N ARG A 66 -3.13 -4.73 6.38
CA ARG A 66 -1.82 -4.96 7.00
C ARG A 66 -1.48 -6.44 6.91
N LYS A 67 -0.23 -6.77 6.61
CA LYS A 67 0.23 -8.16 6.44
C LYS A 67 -0.11 -9.06 7.64
N GLU A 68 -0.30 -8.49 8.83
CA GLU A 68 -0.73 -9.17 10.06
C GLU A 68 -2.19 -9.67 10.02
N ASP A 69 -3.08 -9.03 9.25
CA ASP A 69 -4.47 -9.46 9.03
C ASP A 69 -4.57 -10.59 7.99
N PHE A 70 -3.56 -10.73 7.10
CA PHE A 70 -3.53 -11.79 6.10
C PHE A 70 -3.39 -13.19 6.74
N PHE A 71 -2.81 -13.28 7.94
CA PHE A 71 -2.62 -14.53 8.67
C PHE A 71 -3.76 -14.86 9.65
N HIS A 72 -4.75 -13.96 9.84
CA HIS A 72 -5.82 -14.15 10.81
C HIS A 72 -7.13 -14.71 10.23
N ASN A 73 -7.14 -15.17 8.98
CA ASN A 73 -8.33 -15.81 8.41
C ASN A 73 -8.07 -17.11 7.62
N GLU A 74 -7.05 -17.88 8.00
CA GLU A 74 -6.87 -19.27 7.53
C GLU A 74 -7.18 -20.33 8.62
N GLU A 75 -7.84 -19.97 9.73
CA GLU A 75 -8.23 -20.95 10.77
C GLU A 75 -9.74 -21.09 11.05
N ASP A 76 -10.66 -20.47 10.30
CA ASP A 76 -12.11 -20.59 10.64
C ASP A 76 -13.10 -20.72 9.46
N GLU A 77 -12.73 -21.45 8.40
CA GLU A 77 -13.73 -22.15 7.59
C GLU A 77 -13.29 -23.60 7.40
N GLY A 78 -13.33 -24.35 8.50
CA GLY A 78 -13.53 -25.78 8.40
C GLY A 78 -14.84 -26.03 7.64
N PHE A 79 -14.74 -26.29 6.34
CA PHE A 79 -15.82 -26.87 5.56
C PHE A 79 -16.29 -28.13 6.31
N ASP A 80 -17.41 -28.02 7.01
CA ASP A 80 -18.05 -29.16 7.64
C ASP A 80 -18.61 -30.05 6.52
N TYR A 81 -17.84 -31.06 6.14
CA TYR A 81 -18.22 -32.10 5.19
C TYR A 81 -19.17 -33.14 5.81
N ASP A 82 -19.87 -32.82 6.92
CA ASP A 82 -20.75 -33.75 7.63
C ASP A 82 -22.25 -33.50 7.45
N ASP A 83 -22.67 -33.07 6.25
CA ASP A 83 -24.07 -33.23 5.81
C ASP A 83 -24.14 -34.28 4.69
N VAL A 84 -24.20 -35.55 5.14
CA VAL A 84 -24.50 -36.78 4.37
C VAL A 84 -25.95 -37.21 4.57
#